data_AF-A0A418XW71-F1
#
_entry.id   AF-A0A418XW71-F1
#
_cell.length_a   1.000
_cell.length_b   1.000
_cell.length_c   1.000
_cell.angle_alpha   90.00
_cell.angle_beta   90.00
_cell.angle_gamma   90.00
#
_symmetry.space_group_name_H-M   'P 1'
#
loop_
_entity.id
_entity.type
_entity.pdbx_description
1 polymer ?
#
loop_
_entity_poly.entity_id
_entity_poly.type
_entity_poly.pdbx_seq_one_letter_code
_entity_poly.pdbx_strand_id
1 'polypeptide(L)'
;MSVAVTTRASKVPISDQAYVDSLRKMHVTQPSKAKALAWELFQELQKPAQQYRLAGVFAEGSAPESPDGDCEGINMNLYGNPVLRGLDYLIRLGRMLGGMGWAGKTFNTDGTGYNRLTGSTKIAAMAVMPHYKLRKINGELIGFDFYHCIDNSPVAPNIPVRSLNYASPEHNNPLILPKTRDEIVEIVPDVFLGRVLIRDDFGWNLSGYFGLRYPVGG
;
A
#
# COMPACT_ATOMS: atom_id res chain seq x y z
N MET A 1 -35.53 -36.33 -31.65
CA MET A 1 -34.16 -35.92 -31.26
C MET A 1 -34.28 -35.02 -30.05
N SER A 2 -33.74 -35.43 -28.89
CA SER A 2 -33.83 -34.67 -27.64
C SER A 2 -32.60 -33.79 -27.51
N VAL A 3 -32.79 -32.47 -27.44
CA VAL A 3 -31.70 -31.51 -27.22
C VAL A 3 -31.51 -31.37 -25.71
N ALA A 4 -30.45 -31.97 -25.18
CA ALA A 4 -30.04 -31.75 -23.81
C ALA A 4 -29.51 -30.32 -23.65
N VAL A 5 -30.27 -29.46 -22.98
CA VAL A 5 -29.80 -28.14 -22.56
C VAL A 5 -28.83 -28.35 -21.41
N THR A 6 -27.53 -28.31 -21.69
CA THR A 6 -26.51 -28.25 -20.65
C THR A 6 -26.52 -26.85 -20.04
N THR A 7 -27.19 -26.69 -18.90
CA THR A 7 -27.06 -25.49 -18.08
C THR A 7 -25.64 -25.41 -17.52
N ARG A 8 -24.77 -24.63 -18.15
CA ARG A 8 -23.56 -24.14 -17.47
C ARG A 8 -24.03 -23.29 -16.31
N ALA A 9 -23.87 -23.78 -15.08
CA ALA A 9 -24.07 -22.97 -13.88
C ALA A 9 -23.19 -21.71 -14.01
N SER A 10 -23.81 -20.55 -14.18
CA SER A 10 -23.08 -19.29 -14.06
C SER A 10 -22.63 -19.20 -12.61
N LYS A 11 -21.33 -19.34 -12.36
CA LYS A 11 -20.78 -18.96 -11.06
C LYS A 11 -20.96 -17.45 -10.97
N VAL A 12 -21.96 -17.02 -10.21
CA VAL A 12 -22.12 -15.61 -9.83
C VAL A 12 -20.77 -15.15 -9.28
N PRO A 13 -20.18 -14.06 -9.80
CA PRO A 13 -18.96 -13.52 -9.26
C PRO A 13 -19.14 -13.24 -7.77
N ILE A 14 -18.23 -13.76 -6.93
CA ILE A 14 -18.20 -13.43 -5.50
C ILE A 14 -17.86 -11.94 -5.35
N SER A 15 -18.50 -11.24 -4.42
CA SER A 15 -18.13 -9.86 -4.10
C SER A 15 -16.78 -9.78 -3.40
N ASP A 16 -16.12 -8.63 -3.46
CA ASP A 16 -14.86 -8.40 -2.75
C ASP A 16 -14.98 -8.62 -1.24
N GLN A 17 -16.07 -8.13 -0.62
CA GLN A 17 -16.43 -8.42 0.76
C GLN A 17 -16.43 -9.94 1.04
N ALA A 18 -17.22 -10.70 0.28
CA ALA A 18 -17.39 -12.11 0.52
C ALA A 18 -16.08 -12.88 0.28
N TYR A 19 -15.24 -12.41 -0.65
CA TYR A 19 -13.92 -12.96 -0.87
C TYR A 19 -12.99 -12.69 0.31
N VAL A 20 -12.88 -11.44 0.78
CA VAL A 20 -12.09 -11.07 1.97
C VAL A 20 -12.53 -11.87 3.19
N ASP A 21 -13.83 -12.02 3.43
CA ASP A 21 -14.37 -12.84 4.53
C ASP A 21 -13.97 -14.32 4.39
N SER A 22 -13.97 -14.84 3.16
CA SER A 22 -13.53 -16.20 2.90
C SER A 22 -12.04 -16.39 3.20
N LEU A 23 -11.20 -15.39 2.90
CA LEU A 23 -9.78 -15.41 3.22
C LEU A 23 -9.53 -15.35 4.73
N ARG A 24 -10.29 -14.52 5.46
CA ARG A 24 -10.24 -14.45 6.93
C ARG A 24 -10.62 -15.77 7.59
N LYS A 25 -11.70 -16.41 7.12
CA LYS A 25 -12.11 -17.75 7.57
C LYS A 25 -11.05 -18.80 7.24
N MET A 26 -10.46 -18.72 6.04
CA MET A 26 -9.37 -19.62 5.64
C MET A 26 -8.13 -19.44 6.53
N HIS A 27 -7.79 -18.21 6.92
CA HIS A 27 -6.61 -17.92 7.72
C HIS A 27 -6.58 -18.70 9.05
N VAL A 28 -7.75 -18.98 9.64
CA VAL A 28 -7.88 -19.77 10.89
C VAL A 28 -7.29 -21.18 10.74
N THR A 29 -7.38 -21.78 9.56
CA THR A 29 -6.96 -23.17 9.33
C THR A 29 -5.77 -23.30 8.39
N GLN A 30 -5.57 -22.32 7.50
CA GLN A 30 -4.56 -22.31 6.44
C GLN A 30 -3.96 -20.91 6.28
N PRO A 31 -3.25 -20.39 7.31
CA PRO A 31 -2.77 -19.00 7.35
C PRO A 31 -1.89 -18.64 6.16
N SER A 32 -0.89 -19.46 5.83
CA SER A 32 0.02 -19.21 4.71
C SER A 32 -0.71 -19.13 3.37
N LYS A 33 -1.74 -19.97 3.18
CA LYS A 33 -2.55 -19.96 1.96
C LYS A 33 -3.44 -18.72 1.88
N ALA A 34 -4.07 -18.34 2.98
CA ALA A 34 -4.87 -17.11 3.04
C ALA A 34 -4.03 -15.87 2.73
N LYS A 35 -2.82 -15.77 3.29
CA LYS A 35 -1.87 -14.68 2.99
C LYS A 35 -1.43 -14.66 1.53
N ALA A 36 -1.14 -15.83 0.96
CA ALA A 36 -0.79 -15.95 -0.46
C ALA A 36 -1.93 -15.47 -1.37
N LEU A 37 -3.16 -15.92 -1.11
CA LEU A 37 -4.35 -15.52 -1.88
C LEU A 37 -4.72 -14.04 -1.69
N ALA A 38 -4.52 -13.48 -0.50
CA ALA A 38 -4.69 -12.05 -0.27
C ALA A 38 -3.65 -11.22 -1.06
N TRP A 39 -2.42 -11.73 -1.17
CA TRP A 39 -1.40 -11.08 -2.00
C TRP A 39 -1.71 -11.19 -3.51
N GLU A 40 -2.23 -12.34 -3.96
CA GLU A 40 -2.72 -12.52 -5.34
C GLU A 40 -3.88 -11.56 -5.65
N LEU A 41 -4.79 -11.32 -4.68
CA LEU A 41 -5.82 -10.29 -4.81
C LEU A 41 -5.20 -8.91 -5.05
N PHE A 42 -4.15 -8.53 -4.31
CA PHE A 42 -3.51 -7.24 -4.53
C PHE A 42 -2.83 -7.14 -5.90
N GLN A 43 -2.20 -8.22 -6.39
CA GLN A 43 -1.67 -8.28 -7.76
C GLN A 43 -2.78 -8.16 -8.81
N GLU A 44 -3.95 -8.72 -8.56
CA GLU A 44 -5.13 -8.55 -9.41
C GLU A 44 -5.61 -7.10 -9.41
N LEU A 45 -5.77 -6.50 -8.24
CA LEU A 45 -6.24 -5.11 -8.06
C LEU A 45 -5.27 -4.06 -8.63
N GLN A 46 -3.99 -4.40 -8.78
CA GLN A 46 -3.00 -3.56 -9.44
C GLN A 46 -3.33 -3.32 -10.93
N LYS A 47 -4.02 -4.28 -11.58
CA LYS A 47 -4.37 -4.21 -13.00
C LYS A 47 -5.35 -3.04 -13.24
N PRO A 48 -5.13 -2.18 -14.25
CA PRO A 48 -5.99 -1.01 -14.50
C PRO A 48 -7.49 -1.32 -14.55
N ALA A 49 -7.86 -2.44 -15.14
CA ALA A 49 -9.26 -2.88 -15.24
C ALA A 49 -9.91 -3.25 -13.90
N GLN A 50 -9.13 -3.46 -12.84
CA GLN A 50 -9.59 -3.93 -11.52
C GLN A 50 -9.49 -2.85 -10.43
N GLN A 51 -8.82 -1.73 -10.71
CA GLN A 51 -8.53 -0.68 -9.72
C GLN A 51 -9.79 -0.05 -9.09
N TYR A 52 -10.92 -0.06 -9.79
CA TYR A 52 -12.19 0.46 -9.26
C TYR A 52 -12.63 -0.25 -7.96
N ARG A 53 -12.14 -1.47 -7.72
CA ARG A 53 -12.44 -2.30 -6.54
C ARG A 53 -11.65 -1.90 -5.29
N LEU A 54 -10.54 -1.17 -5.45
CA LEU A 54 -9.61 -0.85 -4.36
C LEU A 54 -10.28 -0.14 -3.17
N ALA A 55 -11.15 0.83 -3.45
CA ALA A 55 -11.87 1.55 -2.40
C ALA A 55 -12.81 0.63 -1.60
N GLY A 56 -13.46 -0.33 -2.28
CA GLY A 56 -14.31 -1.32 -1.65
C GLY A 56 -13.50 -2.27 -0.76
N VAL A 57 -12.42 -2.86 -1.29
CA VAL A 57 -11.55 -3.75 -0.51
C VAL A 57 -10.91 -3.01 0.68
N PHE A 58 -10.52 -1.75 0.52
CA PHE A 58 -10.00 -0.93 1.62
C PHE A 58 -11.04 -0.71 2.72
N ALA A 59 -12.30 -0.48 2.35
CA ALA A 59 -13.38 -0.31 3.31
C ALA A 59 -13.64 -1.55 4.17
N GLU A 60 -13.24 -2.73 3.70
CA GLU A 60 -13.38 -3.99 4.44
C GLU A 60 -12.33 -4.23 5.51
N GLY A 61 -11.21 -3.50 5.46
CA GLY A 61 -10.11 -3.70 6.37
C GLY A 61 -10.34 -3.10 7.76
N SER A 62 -9.57 -3.57 8.73
CA SER A 62 -9.53 -3.03 10.10
C SER A 62 -8.19 -2.38 10.40
N ALA A 63 -8.13 -1.39 11.30
CA ALA A 63 -6.87 -0.79 11.70
C ALA A 63 -5.96 -1.84 12.37
N PRO A 64 -4.74 -2.12 11.86
CA PRO A 64 -3.83 -3.05 12.52
C PRO A 64 -3.30 -2.44 13.82
N GLU A 65 -3.39 -3.18 14.93
CA GLU A 65 -3.03 -2.65 16.25
C GLU A 65 -1.54 -2.44 16.43
N SER A 66 -0.69 -3.33 15.93
CA SER A 66 0.76 -3.26 16.17
C SER A 66 1.54 -3.97 15.05
N PRO A 67 1.55 -3.45 13.82
CA PRO A 67 2.51 -3.94 12.84
C PRO A 67 3.92 -3.66 13.38
N ASP A 68 4.81 -4.63 13.26
CA ASP A 68 6.17 -4.59 13.76
C ASP A 68 7.11 -5.32 12.81
N GLY A 69 8.24 -4.69 12.51
CA GLY A 69 9.24 -5.21 11.60
C GLY A 69 8.98 -4.90 10.13
N ASP A 70 9.69 -5.66 9.30
CA ASP A 70 9.90 -5.41 7.89
C ASP A 70 8.75 -5.98 7.04
N CYS A 71 8.05 -5.11 6.32
CA CYS A 71 7.06 -5.48 5.31
C CYS A 71 7.63 -5.27 3.90
N GLU A 72 7.38 -6.23 2.99
CA GLU A 72 7.57 -6.01 1.56
C GLU A 72 6.34 -5.37 0.94
N GLY A 73 6.53 -4.58 -0.13
CA GLY A 73 5.48 -3.75 -0.72
C GLY A 73 5.27 -3.92 -2.22
N ILE A 74 4.03 -3.68 -2.66
CA ILE A 74 3.68 -3.50 -4.08
C ILE A 74 2.94 -2.17 -4.26
N ASN A 75 3.34 -1.38 -5.25
CA ASN A 75 2.67 -0.12 -5.55
C ASN A 75 1.45 -0.38 -6.45
N MET A 76 0.26 0.08 -6.06
CA MET A 76 -1.03 -0.25 -6.70
C MET A 76 -1.71 0.99 -7.29
N ASN A 77 -0.90 1.76 -8.04
CA ASN A 77 -1.24 2.97 -8.78
C ASN A 77 -1.26 4.27 -7.98
N LEU A 78 -0.90 5.37 -8.65
CA LEU A 78 -1.04 6.74 -8.15
C LEU A 78 -2.02 7.51 -9.07
N TYR A 79 -3.14 7.99 -8.53
CA TYR A 79 -4.17 8.72 -9.27
C TYR A 79 -3.77 10.17 -9.49
N GLY A 80 -3.86 10.62 -10.75
CA GLY A 80 -3.38 11.93 -11.21
C GLY A 80 -4.42 13.05 -11.14
N ASN A 81 -4.25 13.97 -10.18
CA ASN A 81 -4.59 15.39 -10.30
C ASN A 81 -3.65 16.04 -11.36
N PRO A 82 -4.02 17.09 -12.12
CA PRO A 82 -3.09 17.79 -13.02
C PRO A 82 -1.76 18.26 -12.36
N VAL A 83 -1.75 18.62 -11.08
CA VAL A 83 -0.49 18.86 -10.31
C VAL A 83 0.29 17.55 -10.11
N LEU A 84 -0.44 16.44 -9.94
CA LEU A 84 0.11 15.09 -9.91
C LEU A 84 0.53 14.59 -11.30
N ARG A 85 0.18 15.22 -12.44
CA ARG A 85 0.75 14.84 -13.76
C ARG A 85 2.24 15.20 -13.88
N GLY A 86 2.69 16.26 -13.21
CA GLY A 86 4.11 16.60 -13.11
C GLY A 86 4.89 15.60 -12.22
N LEU A 87 4.26 15.16 -11.12
CA LEU A 87 4.76 14.06 -10.30
C LEU A 87 4.67 12.71 -11.04
N ASP A 88 3.64 12.48 -11.84
CA ASP A 88 3.46 11.29 -12.66
C ASP A 88 4.54 11.22 -13.75
N TYR A 89 5.00 12.35 -14.28
CA TYR A 89 6.19 12.42 -15.15
C TYR A 89 7.46 12.01 -14.41
N LEU A 90 7.66 12.44 -13.15
CA LEU A 90 8.81 12.06 -12.31
C LEU A 90 8.77 10.60 -11.85
N ILE A 91 7.59 10.08 -11.52
CA ILE A 91 7.34 8.68 -11.16
C ILE A 91 7.50 7.79 -12.39
N ARG A 92 7.07 8.23 -13.58
CA ARG A 92 7.33 7.54 -14.85
C ARG A 92 8.80 7.58 -15.23
N LEU A 93 9.53 8.66 -14.96
CA LEU A 93 10.98 8.73 -15.13
C LEU A 93 11.69 7.74 -14.18
N GLY A 94 11.26 7.68 -12.92
CA GLY A 94 11.74 6.69 -11.94
C GLY A 94 11.39 5.24 -12.29
N ARG A 95 10.24 5.00 -12.96
CA ARG A 95 9.88 3.69 -13.51
C ARG A 95 10.67 3.35 -14.78
N MET A 96 10.91 4.32 -15.68
CA MET A 96 11.70 4.19 -16.92
C MET A 96 13.17 3.90 -16.64
N LEU A 97 13.69 4.34 -15.50
CA LEU A 97 15.02 3.99 -14.99
C LEU A 97 15.05 2.66 -14.20
N GLY A 98 13.99 1.82 -14.33
CA GLY A 98 13.95 0.43 -13.85
C GLY A 98 13.23 0.19 -12.51
N GLY A 99 11.96 0.58 -12.37
CA GLY A 99 11.17 0.33 -11.14
C GLY A 99 11.20 -1.15 -10.69
N MET A 100 11.20 -1.51 -9.40
CA MET A 100 10.67 -0.82 -8.22
C MET A 100 11.76 -0.28 -7.29
N GLY A 101 11.75 1.04 -7.10
CA GLY A 101 12.63 1.65 -6.14
C GLY A 101 12.21 1.47 -4.68
N TRP A 102 10.95 1.13 -4.44
CA TRP A 102 10.38 0.93 -3.13
C TRP A 102 10.27 -0.56 -2.82
N ALA A 103 10.90 -0.99 -1.72
CA ALA A 103 10.92 -2.36 -1.25
C ALA A 103 9.79 -2.64 -0.24
N GLY A 104 9.36 -1.61 0.50
CA GLY A 104 8.27 -1.71 1.47
C GLY A 104 8.44 -0.73 2.62
N LYS A 105 8.04 -1.13 3.83
CA LYS A 105 8.12 -0.30 5.04
C LYS A 105 8.56 -1.14 6.24
N THR A 106 9.13 -0.47 7.23
CA THR A 106 9.37 -1.03 8.56
C THR A 106 8.51 -0.29 9.56
N PHE A 107 7.91 -1.02 10.47
CA PHE A 107 7.17 -0.47 11.61
C PHE A 107 7.90 -0.83 12.90
N ASN A 108 7.95 0.11 13.84
CA ASN A 108 8.52 -0.10 15.15
C ASN A 108 7.39 -0.01 16.19
N THR A 109 7.53 -0.76 17.28
CA THR A 109 6.52 -0.80 18.36
C THR A 109 6.33 0.52 19.10
N ASP A 110 7.28 1.46 18.99
CA ASP A 110 7.21 2.80 19.59
C ASP A 110 6.37 3.80 18.77
N GLY A 111 5.76 3.36 17.68
CA GLY A 111 4.97 4.21 16.80
C GLY A 111 5.80 4.96 15.76
N THR A 112 7.07 4.60 15.57
CA THR A 112 7.91 5.10 14.47
C THR A 112 8.05 4.08 13.36
N GLY A 113 8.40 4.53 12.16
CA GLY A 113 8.71 3.64 11.05
C GLY A 113 9.39 4.36 9.91
N TYR A 114 9.76 3.61 8.88
CA TYR A 114 10.43 4.15 7.71
C TYR A 114 10.13 3.35 6.46
N ASN A 115 10.34 3.97 5.31
CA ASN A 115 10.27 3.29 4.02
C ASN A 115 11.60 2.61 3.70
N ARG A 116 11.49 1.46 3.05
CA ARG A 116 12.60 0.68 2.54
C ARG A 116 12.64 0.81 1.02
N LEU A 117 13.83 0.97 0.48
CA LEU A 117 14.11 1.15 -0.93
C LEU A 117 15.15 0.13 -1.37
N THR A 118 15.03 -0.34 -2.61
CA THR A 118 16.03 -1.24 -3.20
C THR A 118 17.35 -0.51 -3.40
N GLY A 119 18.48 -1.19 -3.18
CA GLY A 119 19.82 -0.57 -3.26
C GLY A 119 20.15 0.06 -4.62
N SER A 120 19.52 -0.42 -5.70
CA SER A 120 19.67 0.12 -7.07
C SER A 120 19.14 1.54 -7.23
N THR A 121 18.35 2.05 -6.29
CA THR A 121 17.73 3.40 -6.38
C THR A 121 18.62 4.55 -6.00
N LYS A 122 19.80 4.28 -5.44
CA LYS A 122 20.66 5.31 -4.85
C LYS A 122 20.89 6.49 -5.78
N ILE A 123 21.17 6.22 -7.05
CA ILE A 123 21.50 7.26 -8.04
C ILE A 123 20.28 8.14 -8.33
N ALA A 124 19.12 7.52 -8.57
CA ALA A 124 17.88 8.24 -8.80
C ALA A 124 17.48 9.09 -7.57
N ALA A 125 17.64 8.52 -6.36
CA ALA A 125 17.40 9.23 -5.10
C ALA A 125 18.30 10.47 -4.97
N MET A 126 19.61 10.35 -5.20
CA MET A 126 20.54 11.49 -5.13
C MET A 126 20.23 12.58 -6.16
N ALA A 127 19.69 12.23 -7.33
CA ALA A 127 19.33 13.22 -8.35
C ALA A 127 18.09 14.04 -7.97
N VAL A 128 17.07 13.39 -7.41
CA VAL A 128 15.77 14.02 -7.12
C VAL A 128 15.74 14.71 -5.76
N MET A 129 16.52 14.21 -4.80
CA MET A 129 16.56 14.72 -3.44
C MET A 129 18.02 14.78 -2.93
N PRO A 130 18.86 15.63 -3.55
CA PRO A 130 20.31 15.66 -3.33
C PRO A 130 20.73 15.98 -1.89
N HIS A 131 19.87 16.65 -1.14
CA HIS A 131 20.11 17.03 0.26
C HIS A 131 19.51 16.05 1.27
N TYR A 132 18.70 15.08 0.82
CA TYR A 132 18.11 14.08 1.70
C TYR A 132 19.05 12.90 1.91
N LYS A 133 19.24 12.51 3.17
CA LYS A 133 20.18 11.45 3.55
C LYS A 133 19.44 10.15 3.82
N LEU A 134 19.49 9.24 2.84
CA LEU A 134 19.08 7.85 3.06
C LEU A 134 20.13 7.12 3.90
N ARG A 135 19.67 6.29 4.84
CA ARG A 135 20.53 5.39 5.62
C ARG A 135 20.63 4.05 4.87
N LYS A 136 21.65 3.24 5.14
CA LYS A 136 21.80 1.90 4.55
C LYS A 136 21.75 0.85 5.65
N ILE A 137 20.83 -0.11 5.54
CA ILE A 137 20.68 -1.23 6.46
C ILE A 137 20.49 -2.50 5.64
N ASN A 138 21.25 -3.56 5.93
CA ASN A 138 21.12 -4.88 5.29
C ASN A 138 21.08 -4.88 3.75
N GLY A 139 21.80 -3.96 3.11
CA GLY A 139 21.86 -3.85 1.65
C GLY A 139 20.77 -2.97 1.03
N GLU A 140 19.77 -2.57 1.80
CA GLU A 140 18.70 -1.66 1.39
C GLU A 140 19.00 -0.22 1.80
N LEU A 141 18.36 0.72 1.10
CA LEU A 141 18.34 2.11 1.51
C LEU A 141 17.06 2.35 2.30
N ILE A 142 17.16 3.00 3.45
CA ILE A 142 16.01 3.32 4.29
C ILE A 142 15.91 4.83 4.51
N GLY A 143 14.70 5.30 4.74
CA GLY A 143 14.40 6.68 5.07
C GLY A 143 12.92 6.96 4.89
N PHE A 144 12.59 8.24 4.70
CA PHE A 144 11.22 8.72 4.71
C PHE A 144 10.51 8.29 6.00
N ASP A 145 11.06 8.76 7.11
CA ASP A 145 10.62 8.40 8.45
C ASP A 145 9.20 8.91 8.70
N PHE A 146 8.41 8.13 9.43
CA PHE A 146 7.03 8.46 9.77
C PHE A 146 6.69 8.07 11.20
N TYR A 147 5.73 8.78 11.77
CA TYR A 147 5.00 8.31 12.94
C TYR A 147 3.76 7.55 12.53
N HIS A 148 3.35 6.56 13.32
CA HIS A 148 2.10 5.84 13.09
C HIS A 148 1.27 5.61 14.34
N CYS A 149 -0.03 5.85 14.22
CA CYS A 149 -1.01 5.62 15.26
C CYS A 149 -2.34 5.15 14.64
N ILE A 150 -3.24 4.60 15.46
CA ILE A 150 -4.63 4.42 15.04
C ILE A 150 -5.30 5.79 15.11
N ASP A 151 -5.93 6.15 14.00
CA ASP A 151 -6.67 7.40 13.85
C ASP A 151 -7.80 7.18 12.83
N ASN A 152 -8.83 8.02 12.86
CA ASN A 152 -9.88 7.95 11.85
C ASN A 152 -9.38 8.56 10.54
N SER A 153 -9.75 7.93 9.42
CA SER A 153 -9.47 8.50 8.13
C SER A 153 -10.18 9.86 7.94
N PRO A 154 -9.50 10.89 7.41
CA PRO A 154 -10.13 12.17 7.07
C PRO A 154 -10.95 12.09 5.78
N VAL A 155 -10.80 11.04 4.99
CA VAL A 155 -11.58 10.78 3.75
C VAL A 155 -12.51 9.59 3.92
N ALA A 156 -13.58 9.52 3.14
CA ALA A 156 -14.48 8.36 3.14
C ALA A 156 -13.70 7.03 2.98
N PRO A 157 -14.09 5.95 3.66
CA PRO A 157 -15.30 5.80 4.50
C PRO A 157 -15.15 6.28 5.97
N ASN A 158 -14.12 7.07 6.30
CA ASN A 158 -13.88 7.60 7.66
C ASN A 158 -13.73 6.53 8.76
N ILE A 159 -13.32 5.32 8.37
CA ILE A 159 -13.04 4.22 9.30
C ILE A 159 -11.74 4.46 10.08
N PRO A 160 -11.58 3.82 11.25
CA PRO A 160 -10.29 3.71 11.91
C PRO A 160 -9.27 3.04 10.99
N VAL A 161 -8.10 3.63 10.87
CA VAL A 161 -6.96 3.13 10.10
C VAL A 161 -5.70 3.27 10.95
N ARG A 162 -4.65 2.51 10.62
CA ARG A 162 -3.32 2.89 11.09
C ARG A 162 -2.77 3.94 10.15
N SER A 163 -2.74 5.17 10.63
CA SER A 163 -2.21 6.32 9.89
C SER A 163 -0.70 6.39 9.99
N LEU A 164 -0.05 6.84 8.92
CA LEU A 164 1.38 7.12 8.85
C LEU A 164 1.56 8.59 8.48
N ASN A 165 2.18 9.36 9.37
CA ASN A 165 2.37 10.79 9.24
C ASN A 165 3.86 11.11 9.00
N TYR A 166 4.12 11.79 7.89
CA TYR A 166 5.45 12.18 7.42
C TYR A 166 5.81 13.64 7.72
N ALA A 167 4.90 14.40 8.34
CA ALA A 167 5.01 15.85 8.50
C ALA A 167 5.95 16.31 9.63
N SER A 168 6.47 15.39 10.45
CA SER A 168 7.36 15.78 11.55
C SER A 168 8.62 16.48 11.01
N PRO A 169 8.94 17.71 11.45
CA PRO A 169 10.12 18.43 10.99
C PRO A 169 11.44 17.67 11.24
N GLU A 170 11.51 16.87 12.31
CA GLU A 170 12.71 16.12 12.68
C GLU A 170 13.08 15.02 11.66
N HIS A 171 12.10 14.51 10.91
CA HIS A 171 12.33 13.53 9.85
C HIS A 171 13.02 14.15 8.62
N ASN A 172 12.97 15.49 8.49
CA ASN A 172 13.51 16.24 7.36
C ASN A 172 13.08 15.65 6.01
N ASN A 173 11.84 15.16 5.94
CA ASN A 173 11.31 14.49 4.76
C ASN A 173 11.19 15.46 3.58
N PRO A 174 11.67 15.10 2.37
CA PRO A 174 11.75 16.03 1.26
C PRO A 174 10.44 16.10 0.47
N LEU A 175 10.37 17.10 -0.41
CA LEU A 175 9.32 17.23 -1.45
C LEU A 175 7.91 17.30 -0.84
N ILE A 176 6.99 16.47 -1.35
CA ILE A 176 5.58 16.45 -0.97
C ILE A 176 5.33 15.61 0.29
N LEU A 177 6.32 14.84 0.78
CA LEU A 177 6.11 13.90 1.88
C LEU A 177 5.55 14.56 3.14
N PRO A 178 5.96 15.76 3.57
CA PRO A 178 5.31 16.43 4.71
C PRO A 178 3.82 16.73 4.51
N LYS A 179 3.30 16.70 3.27
CA LYS A 179 1.87 16.80 2.93
C LYS A 179 1.22 15.44 2.65
N THR A 180 1.96 14.34 2.79
CA THR A 180 1.49 12.98 2.57
C THR A 180 1.06 12.35 3.88
N ARG A 181 -0.03 11.59 3.83
CA ARG A 181 -0.48 10.66 4.87
C ARG A 181 -0.72 9.32 4.20
N ASP A 182 -0.02 8.28 4.65
CA ASP A 182 -0.42 6.93 4.27
C ASP A 182 -1.41 6.40 5.30
N GLU A 183 -2.30 5.53 4.88
CA GLU A 183 -3.24 4.84 5.74
C GLU A 183 -3.21 3.37 5.40
N ILE A 184 -3.12 2.50 6.41
CA ILE A 184 -3.18 1.06 6.21
C ILE A 184 -4.33 0.44 6.99
N VAL A 185 -4.93 -0.56 6.36
CA VAL A 185 -5.89 -1.48 6.96
C VAL A 185 -5.41 -2.91 6.76
N GLU A 186 -5.75 -3.78 7.70
CA GLU A 186 -5.49 -5.21 7.61
C GLU A 186 -6.64 -5.93 6.91
N ILE A 187 -6.33 -6.63 5.82
CA ILE A 187 -7.31 -7.38 5.02
C ILE A 187 -7.44 -8.80 5.58
N VAL A 188 -6.30 -9.47 5.75
CA VAL A 188 -6.13 -10.69 6.55
C VAL A 188 -4.91 -10.48 7.44
N PRO A 189 -4.78 -11.22 8.56
CA PRO A 189 -3.63 -11.06 9.43
C PRO A 189 -2.32 -11.05 8.65
N ASP A 190 -1.51 -10.02 8.90
CA ASP A 190 -0.20 -9.77 8.28
C ASP A 190 -0.19 -9.37 6.80
N VAL A 191 -1.35 -9.05 6.21
CA VAL A 191 -1.47 -8.53 4.84
C VAL A 191 -2.31 -7.26 4.85
N PHE A 192 -1.65 -6.16 4.51
CA PHE A 192 -2.21 -4.81 4.67
C PHE A 192 -2.44 -4.14 3.33
N LEU A 193 -3.63 -3.56 3.16
CA LEU A 193 -3.92 -2.66 2.05
C LEU A 193 -3.71 -1.23 2.53
N GLY A 194 -2.86 -0.51 1.82
CA GLY A 194 -2.55 0.88 2.08
C GLY A 194 -3.09 1.81 1.01
N ARG A 195 -3.34 3.06 1.39
CA ARG A 195 -3.61 4.17 0.48
C ARG A 195 -2.79 5.40 0.83
N VAL A 196 -2.49 6.17 -0.19
CA VAL A 196 -1.70 7.41 -0.11
C VAL A 196 -2.67 8.58 -0.24
N LEU A 197 -2.69 9.45 0.76
CA LEU A 197 -3.42 10.72 0.73
C LEU A 197 -2.43 11.89 0.63
N ILE A 198 -2.77 12.89 -0.17
CA ILE A 198 -1.99 14.12 -0.29
C ILE A 198 -2.88 15.29 0.11
N ARG A 199 -2.36 16.16 0.98
CA ARG A 199 -3.04 17.37 1.42
C ARG A 199 -2.78 18.52 0.44
N ASP A 200 -3.86 19.14 -0.02
CA ASP A 200 -3.85 20.43 -0.71
C ASP A 200 -4.60 21.49 0.11
N ASP A 201 -4.90 22.63 -0.51
CA ASP A 201 -5.59 23.75 0.14
C ASP A 201 -7.07 23.44 0.48
N PHE A 202 -7.65 22.41 -0.14
CA PHE A 202 -9.06 22.01 0.01
C PHE A 202 -9.25 20.78 0.90
N GLY A 203 -8.18 20.02 1.17
CA GLY A 203 -8.20 18.91 2.12
C GLY A 203 -7.33 17.75 1.71
N TRP A 204 -7.70 16.56 2.17
CA TRP A 204 -7.01 15.31 1.86
C TRP A 204 -7.60 14.67 0.59
N ASN A 205 -6.73 14.35 -0.36
CA ASN A 205 -7.12 13.73 -1.63
C ASN A 205 -6.44 12.38 -1.79
N LEU A 206 -7.20 11.39 -2.26
CA LEU A 206 -6.67 10.07 -2.60
C LEU A 206 -5.71 10.17 -3.78
N SER A 207 -4.44 9.85 -3.51
CA SER A 207 -3.39 9.83 -4.51
C SER A 207 -3.05 8.43 -4.98
N GLY A 208 -3.47 7.35 -4.34
CA GLY A 208 -3.15 5.99 -4.80
C GLY A 208 -3.27 4.91 -3.74
N TYR A 209 -2.91 3.68 -4.11
CA TYR A 209 -2.90 2.51 -3.22
C TYR A 209 -1.55 1.77 -3.25
N PHE A 210 -1.29 0.97 -2.23
CA PHE A 210 -0.17 0.05 -2.15
C PHE A 210 -0.55 -1.16 -1.28
N GLY A 211 0.11 -2.30 -1.49
CA GLY A 211 -0.01 -3.48 -0.63
C GLY A 211 1.24 -3.66 0.21
N LEU A 212 1.08 -4.21 1.41
CA LEU A 212 2.17 -4.64 2.29
C LEU A 212 1.89 -6.06 2.81
N ARG A 213 2.95 -6.85 3.00
CA ARG A 213 2.89 -8.09 3.78
C ARG A 213 4.23 -8.36 4.45
N TYR A 214 4.24 -9.16 5.51
CA TYR A 214 5.50 -9.70 6.01
C TYR A 214 6.12 -10.67 4.97
N PRO A 215 7.46 -10.69 4.84
CA PRO A 215 8.17 -11.60 3.95
C PRO A 215 7.77 -13.06 4.16
N VAL A 216 7.68 -13.81 3.06
CA VAL A 216 7.44 -15.25 3.11
C VAL A 216 8.76 -15.95 3.44
N GLY A 217 8.92 -16.43 4.67
CA GLY A 217 10.08 -17.25 5.09
C GLY A 217 11.16 -16.53 5.88
N GLY A 218 10.78 -15.68 6.85
CA GLY A 218 11.69 -15.23 7.91
C GLY A 218 12.10 -16.36 8.86
#